data_AF-A0AAV1TKZ2-F1
#
_entry.id   AF-A0AAV1TKZ2-F1
#
_cell.length_a   1.000
_cell.length_b   1.000
_cell.length_c   1.000
_cell.angle_alpha   90.00
_cell.angle_beta   90.00
_cell.angle_gamma   90.00
#
_symmetry.space_group_name_H-M   'P 1'
#
loop_
_entity.id
_entity.type
_entity.pdbx_description
1 polymer ?
#
loop_
_entity_poly.entity_id
_entity_poly.type
_entity_poly.pdbx_seq_one_letter_code
_entity_poly.pdbx_strand_id
1 'polypeptide(L)'
;MERVVLPNGDERDIEIKDALFVPSTSKNLLSVPRINKGGRFQVVFDGSKMQLKRENSTQVVATADLVDGLYWLRTPQRSANAATRNGTIDLHACMGHAPLEVQHKMVATGMIKDAKAPLNSTGPSVCRGCQQGKMVQKPFPTNRDKRQYGVFELLHFDICGPIEQVSVGGSRYLLLVVDEASGCMKGFCLRFKSESEDCIKNHIIKIQTQFGTKIKFVRHDGAYEFATNSIKTFYEDHGIEQQVTVPYAHQTNGTAERAIRTIVTIGRSLLHHAKLEKCFWAEAAMTAIYIKNRLPSPKIDHKTPFEIVYKSKPSVKHMRVF
;
A
#
# COMPACT_ATOMS: atom_id res chain seq x y z
N MET A 1 -23.36 -10.41 -27.00
CA MET A 1 -22.51 -10.78 -28.14
C MET A 1 -21.38 -11.62 -27.59
N GLU A 2 -21.18 -12.80 -28.14
CA GLU A 2 -20.09 -13.72 -27.78
C GLU A 2 -19.26 -14.03 -29.02
N ARG A 3 -17.93 -14.02 -28.88
CA ARG A 3 -17.01 -14.33 -29.98
C ARG A 3 -16.60 -15.79 -29.93
N VAL A 4 -16.79 -16.51 -31.03
CA VAL A 4 -16.58 -17.96 -31.11
C VAL A 4 -15.57 -18.31 -32.20
N VAL A 5 -14.92 -19.46 -32.03
CA VAL A 5 -14.02 -20.04 -33.03
C VAL A 5 -14.75 -21.08 -33.86
N LEU A 6 -14.69 -20.94 -35.18
CA LEU A 6 -15.20 -21.87 -36.17
C LEU A 6 -14.28 -23.09 -36.30
N PRO A 7 -14.76 -24.26 -36.79
CA PRO A 7 -13.92 -25.44 -36.98
C PRO A 7 -12.70 -25.24 -37.90
N ASN A 8 -12.77 -24.26 -38.80
CA ASN A 8 -11.69 -23.87 -39.70
C ASN A 8 -10.70 -22.86 -39.09
N GLY A 9 -10.89 -22.48 -37.81
CA GLY A 9 -10.03 -21.53 -37.09
C GLY A 9 -10.46 -20.06 -37.21
N ASP A 10 -11.46 -19.74 -38.04
CA ASP A 10 -11.96 -18.37 -38.19
C ASP A 10 -12.77 -17.92 -36.96
N GLU A 11 -12.72 -16.63 -36.64
CA GLU A 11 -13.52 -16.05 -35.56
C GLU A 11 -14.80 -15.41 -36.08
N ARG A 12 -15.91 -15.58 -35.34
CA ARG A 12 -17.15 -14.83 -35.60
C ARG A 12 -17.80 -14.35 -34.31
N ASP A 13 -18.43 -13.18 -34.40
CA ASP A 13 -19.29 -12.66 -33.36
C ASP A 13 -20.72 -13.21 -33.53
N ILE A 14 -21.25 -13.82 -32.48
CA ILE A 14 -22.63 -14.29 -32.40
C ILE A 14 -23.39 -13.38 -31.44
N GLU A 15 -24.47 -12.78 -31.94
CA GLU A 15 -25.42 -12.04 -31.13
C GLU A 15 -26.59 -12.97 -30.74
N ILE A 16 -26.71 -13.27 -29.45
CA ILE A 16 -27.87 -13.95 -28.87
C ILE A 16 -28.69 -12.87 -28.16
N LYS A 17 -29.94 -12.70 -28.62
CA LYS A 17 -30.89 -11.75 -28.03
C LYS A 17 -31.73 -12.43 -26.95
N ASP A 18 -32.15 -11.67 -25.93
CA ASP A 18 -33.00 -12.13 -24.83
C ASP A 18 -32.43 -13.30 -23.99
N ALA A 19 -31.13 -13.26 -23.70
CA ALA A 19 -30.46 -14.20 -22.82
C ALA A 19 -30.67 -13.84 -21.34
N LEU A 20 -30.89 -14.86 -20.49
CA LEU A 20 -30.91 -14.70 -19.03
C LEU A 20 -29.48 -14.51 -18.52
N PHE A 21 -29.24 -13.38 -17.85
CA PHE A 21 -27.95 -13.07 -17.23
C PHE A 21 -28.09 -13.12 -15.71
N VAL A 22 -27.30 -13.99 -15.07
CA VAL A 22 -27.25 -14.11 -13.61
C VAL A 22 -25.88 -13.62 -13.15
N PRO A 23 -25.75 -12.43 -12.54
CA PRO A 23 -24.45 -11.83 -12.23
C PRO A 23 -23.62 -12.58 -11.17
N SER A 24 -24.26 -13.43 -10.36
CA SER A 24 -23.66 -14.13 -9.22
C SER A 24 -23.04 -15.49 -9.56
N THR A 25 -23.17 -15.96 -10.80
CA THR A 25 -22.52 -17.21 -11.25
C THR A 25 -21.12 -16.94 -11.75
N SER A 26 -20.19 -17.84 -11.42
CA SER A 26 -18.80 -17.79 -11.90
C SER A 26 -18.65 -18.18 -13.38
N LYS A 27 -19.72 -18.66 -14.03
CA LYS A 27 -19.73 -19.11 -15.42
C LYS A 27 -20.91 -18.52 -16.19
N ASN A 28 -20.66 -18.12 -17.44
CA ASN A 28 -21.72 -17.75 -18.37
C ASN A 28 -22.40 -19.01 -18.91
N LEU A 29 -23.71 -19.13 -18.72
CA LEU A 29 -24.50 -20.25 -19.25
C LEU A 29 -25.36 -19.78 -20.42
N LEU A 30 -25.39 -20.57 -21.49
CA LEU A 30 -26.19 -20.29 -22.68
C LEU A 30 -27.35 -21.28 -22.78
N SER A 31 -28.56 -20.75 -22.92
CA SER A 31 -29.78 -21.57 -23.02
C SER A 31 -29.97 -22.10 -24.44
N VAL A 32 -29.86 -23.42 -24.61
CA VAL A 32 -30.08 -24.14 -25.88
C VAL A 32 -31.48 -23.86 -26.46
N PRO A 33 -32.58 -23.93 -25.68
CA PRO A 33 -33.90 -23.57 -26.20
C PRO A 33 -33.99 -22.14 -26.72
N ARG A 34 -33.31 -21.18 -26.08
CA ARG A 34 -33.30 -19.77 -26.53
C ARG A 34 -32.53 -19.60 -27.83
N ILE A 35 -31.43 -20.32 -28.00
CA ILE A 35 -30.66 -20.34 -29.25
C ILE A 35 -31.51 -20.88 -30.40
N ASN A 36 -32.22 -22.01 -30.17
CA ASN A 36 -33.07 -22.62 -31.18
C ASN A 36 -34.34 -21.80 -31.48
N LYS A 37 -34.93 -21.12 -30.49
CA LYS A 37 -36.18 -20.34 -30.64
C LYS A 37 -36.07 -19.17 -31.61
N GLY A 38 -34.85 -18.69 -31.88
CA GLY A 38 -34.59 -17.60 -32.83
C GLY A 38 -34.66 -17.99 -34.31
N GLY A 39 -34.83 -19.27 -34.66
CA GLY A 39 -34.98 -19.73 -36.05
C GLY A 39 -33.79 -19.38 -36.96
N ARG A 40 -32.59 -19.31 -36.39
CA ARG A 40 -31.35 -18.97 -37.14
C ARG A 40 -30.25 -20.00 -36.93
N PHE A 41 -30.29 -20.71 -35.81
CA PHE A 41 -29.26 -21.65 -35.42
C PHE A 41 -29.89 -22.93 -34.86
N GLN A 42 -29.27 -24.06 -35.18
CA GLN A 42 -29.62 -25.37 -34.68
C GLN A 42 -28.46 -25.90 -33.84
N VAL A 43 -28.75 -26.29 -32.60
CA VAL A 43 -27.79 -27.00 -31.74
C VAL A 43 -27.90 -28.51 -31.97
N VAL A 44 -26.77 -29.14 -32.29
CA VAL A 44 -26.66 -30.60 -32.49
C VAL A 44 -25.68 -31.17 -31.48
N PHE A 45 -26.09 -32.21 -30.77
CA PHE A 45 -25.25 -32.95 -29.82
C PHE A 45 -24.85 -34.28 -30.43
N ASP A 46 -23.56 -34.59 -30.45
CA ASP A 46 -23.02 -35.89 -30.89
C ASP A 46 -22.53 -36.76 -29.72
N GLY A 47 -22.89 -36.38 -28.49
CA GLY A 47 -22.51 -37.04 -27.24
C GLY A 47 -21.17 -36.58 -26.67
N SER A 48 -20.18 -36.32 -27.53
CA SER A 48 -18.83 -35.86 -27.11
C SER A 48 -18.59 -34.37 -27.36
N LYS A 49 -19.34 -33.80 -28.31
CA LYS A 49 -19.25 -32.43 -28.76
C LYS A 49 -20.66 -31.90 -29.00
N MET A 50 -20.76 -30.58 -28.90
CA MET A 50 -21.93 -29.82 -29.31
C MET A 50 -21.53 -28.92 -30.46
N GLN A 51 -22.31 -28.95 -31.54
CA GLN A 51 -22.14 -28.09 -32.69
C GLN A 51 -23.31 -27.13 -32.80
N LEU A 52 -23.00 -25.87 -33.03
CA LEU A 52 -23.98 -24.87 -33.43
C LEU A 52 -23.92 -24.72 -34.94
N LYS A 53 -25.02 -24.95 -35.65
CA LYS A 53 -25.13 -24.84 -37.11
C LYS A 53 -26.13 -23.74 -37.48
N ARG A 54 -25.99 -23.13 -38.65
CA ARG A 54 -27.06 -22.27 -39.19
C ARG A 54 -28.22 -23.13 -39.68
N GLU A 55 -29.44 -22.68 -39.45
CA GLU A 55 -30.62 -23.35 -39.99
C GLU A 55 -30.54 -23.40 -41.52
N ASN A 56 -30.80 -24.57 -42.10
CA ASN A 56 -30.69 -24.86 -43.55
C ASN A 56 -29.27 -24.78 -44.16
N SER A 57 -28.22 -24.87 -43.33
CA SER A 57 -26.83 -24.94 -43.80
C SER A 57 -26.04 -26.02 -43.07
N THR A 58 -25.13 -26.68 -43.80
CA THR A 58 -24.14 -27.58 -43.18
C THR A 58 -23.01 -26.82 -42.47
N GLN A 59 -23.01 -25.48 -42.55
CA GLN A 59 -22.00 -24.62 -41.93
C GLN A 59 -22.14 -24.62 -40.40
N VAL A 60 -21.12 -25.17 -39.74
CA VAL A 60 -20.93 -25.10 -38.29
C VAL A 60 -20.40 -23.71 -37.94
N VAL A 61 -21.11 -23.02 -37.06
CA VAL A 61 -20.78 -21.66 -36.58
C VAL A 61 -20.08 -21.62 -35.24
N ALA A 62 -20.13 -22.71 -34.47
CA ALA A 62 -19.35 -22.86 -33.25
C ALA A 62 -19.29 -24.34 -32.85
N THR A 63 -18.24 -24.72 -32.15
CA THR A 63 -18.11 -26.05 -31.53
C THR A 63 -17.85 -25.90 -30.04
N ALA A 64 -18.40 -26.81 -29.26
CA ALA A 64 -18.14 -26.95 -27.85
C ALA A 64 -17.75 -28.39 -27.52
N ASP A 65 -16.82 -28.54 -26.57
CA ASP A 65 -16.34 -29.83 -26.10
C ASP A 65 -16.98 -30.16 -24.74
N LEU A 66 -17.30 -31.43 -24.50
CA LEU A 66 -17.81 -31.88 -23.20
C LEU A 66 -16.67 -31.90 -22.17
N VAL A 67 -16.76 -31.05 -21.15
CA VAL A 67 -15.81 -31.00 -20.02
C VAL A 67 -16.61 -30.89 -18.73
N ASP A 68 -16.39 -31.83 -17.80
CA ASP A 68 -17.05 -31.89 -16.48
C ASP A 68 -18.58 -31.81 -16.53
N GLY A 69 -19.19 -32.54 -17.48
CA GLY A 69 -20.64 -32.61 -17.65
C GLY A 69 -21.28 -31.37 -18.30
N LEU A 70 -20.48 -30.40 -18.75
CA LEU A 70 -20.93 -29.20 -19.47
C LEU A 70 -20.26 -29.08 -20.85
N TYR A 71 -20.98 -28.57 -21.83
CA TYR A 71 -20.41 -28.29 -23.15
C TYR A 71 -19.80 -26.88 -23.18
N TRP A 72 -18.48 -26.79 -23.29
CA TRP A 72 -17.72 -25.54 -23.28
C TRP A 72 -17.46 -25.04 -24.69
N LEU A 73 -18.02 -23.89 -25.02
CA LEU A 73 -17.84 -23.23 -26.31
C LEU A 73 -16.38 -22.84 -26.52
N ARG A 74 -15.80 -23.19 -27.66
CA ARG A 74 -14.45 -22.74 -28.03
C ARG A 74 -14.46 -21.24 -28.28
N THR A 75 -13.86 -20.50 -27.36
CA THR A 75 -13.62 -19.06 -27.48
C THR A 75 -12.13 -18.83 -27.78
N PRO A 76 -11.78 -17.80 -28.57
CA PRO A 76 -10.39 -17.57 -28.91
C PRO A 76 -9.60 -17.19 -27.65
N GLN A 77 -8.47 -17.87 -27.44
CA GLN A 77 -7.50 -17.51 -26.40
C GLN A 77 -6.94 -16.12 -26.73
N ARG A 78 -7.30 -15.11 -25.94
CA ARG A 78 -6.79 -13.74 -26.14
C ARG A 78 -5.32 -13.69 -25.75
N SER A 79 -4.43 -13.80 -26.74
CA SER A 79 -3.05 -13.32 -26.60
C SER A 79 -3.06 -11.80 -26.69
N ALA A 80 -2.48 -11.14 -25.69
CA ALA A 80 -2.45 -9.68 -25.60
C ALA A 80 -1.37 -9.10 -26.52
N ASN A 81 -1.65 -9.02 -27.82
CA ASN A 81 -0.85 -8.25 -28.78
C ASN A 81 -1.79 -7.45 -29.68
N ALA A 82 -2.16 -6.24 -29.24
CA ALA A 82 -2.87 -5.29 -30.09
C ALA A 82 -1.87 -4.28 -30.67
N ALA A 83 -1.41 -4.53 -31.89
CA ALA A 83 -0.83 -3.48 -32.74
C ALA A 83 -1.93 -2.99 -33.67
N THR A 84 -2.63 -1.91 -33.30
CA THR A 84 -3.53 -1.21 -34.21
C THR A 84 -2.70 -0.40 -35.20
N ARG A 85 -2.65 -0.86 -36.46
CA ARG A 85 -2.20 -0.02 -37.57
C ARG A 85 -3.29 1.01 -37.89
N ASN A 86 -2.89 2.26 -38.05
CA ASN A 86 -3.65 3.41 -38.56
C ASN A 86 -4.46 4.24 -37.56
N GLY A 87 -3.76 4.87 -36.61
CA GLY A 87 -4.23 6.03 -35.84
C GLY A 87 -3.02 6.74 -35.21
N THR A 88 -3.11 8.04 -34.94
CA THR A 88 -2.11 8.73 -34.10
C THR A 88 -1.86 7.91 -32.84
N ILE A 89 -0.61 7.55 -32.57
CA ILE A 89 -0.24 6.74 -31.39
C ILE A 89 -0.76 7.45 -30.15
N ASP A 90 -1.63 6.79 -29.39
CA ASP A 90 -2.00 7.26 -28.06
C ASP A 90 -0.80 7.07 -27.13
N LEU A 91 0.05 8.11 -27.08
CA LEU A 91 1.25 8.14 -26.25
C LEU A 91 0.93 7.87 -24.78
N HIS A 92 -0.25 8.27 -24.30
CA HIS A 92 -0.65 8.03 -22.93
C HIS A 92 -0.85 6.54 -22.67
N ALA A 93 -1.58 5.83 -23.53
CA ALA A 93 -1.74 4.38 -23.40
C ALA A 93 -0.42 3.63 -23.63
N CYS A 94 0.36 4.00 -24.66
CA CYS A 94 1.57 3.29 -25.05
C CYS A 94 2.74 3.46 -24.08
N MET A 95 2.88 4.63 -23.43
CA MET A 95 3.98 4.91 -22.51
C MET A 95 3.62 4.67 -21.04
N GLY A 96 2.77 3.68 -20.77
CA GLY A 96 2.43 3.28 -19.40
C GLY A 96 1.68 4.36 -18.62
N HIS A 97 0.80 5.10 -19.29
CA HIS A 97 0.03 6.20 -18.70
C HIS A 97 0.91 7.34 -18.16
N ALA A 98 2.03 7.64 -18.82
CA ALA A 98 2.90 8.78 -18.48
C ALA A 98 2.08 10.09 -18.35
N PRO A 99 2.50 11.05 -17.50
CA PRO A 99 1.82 12.35 -17.41
C PRO A 99 1.77 13.06 -18.76
N LEU A 100 0.64 13.71 -19.08
CA LEU A 100 0.46 14.44 -20.34
C LEU A 100 1.53 15.52 -20.53
N GLU A 101 1.93 16.20 -19.46
CA GLU A 101 3.01 17.21 -19.49
C GLU A 101 4.34 16.65 -20.00
N VAL A 102 4.69 15.42 -19.59
CA VAL A 102 5.91 14.74 -20.03
C VAL A 102 5.80 14.40 -21.51
N GLN A 103 4.66 13.87 -21.95
CA GLN A 103 4.41 13.56 -23.36
C GLN A 103 4.47 14.81 -24.24
N HIS A 104 3.86 15.91 -23.80
CA HIS A 104 3.90 17.21 -24.50
C HIS A 104 5.34 17.70 -24.63
N LYS A 105 6.12 17.65 -23.55
CA LYS A 105 7.53 18.03 -23.56
C LYS A 105 8.33 17.18 -24.55
N MET A 106 8.13 15.86 -24.54
CA MET A 106 8.83 14.93 -25.43
C MET A 106 8.55 15.22 -26.91
N VAL A 107 7.30 15.53 -27.28
CA VAL A 107 6.97 15.90 -28.65
C VAL A 107 7.51 17.29 -29.01
N ALA A 108 7.26 18.30 -28.16
CA ALA A 108 7.63 19.68 -28.43
C ALA A 108 9.14 19.90 -28.53
N THR A 109 9.93 19.09 -27.82
CA THR A 109 11.41 19.15 -27.85
C THR A 109 12.03 18.16 -28.82
N GLY A 110 11.23 17.44 -29.61
CA GLY A 110 11.73 16.49 -30.61
C GLY A 110 12.43 15.25 -30.03
N MET A 111 12.15 14.87 -28.77
CA MET A 111 12.73 13.69 -28.13
C MET A 111 12.18 12.37 -28.70
N ILE A 112 11.03 12.42 -29.36
CA ILE A 112 10.37 11.25 -29.97
C ILE A 112 9.99 11.54 -31.42
N LYS A 113 10.06 10.50 -32.25
CA LYS A 113 9.67 10.53 -33.67
C LYS A 113 8.26 9.95 -33.84
N ASP A 114 7.63 10.25 -34.98
CA ASP A 114 6.36 9.66 -35.43
C ASP A 114 5.16 9.87 -34.48
N ALA A 115 5.25 10.86 -33.58
CA ALA A 115 4.21 11.25 -32.65
C ALA A 115 3.77 12.70 -32.92
N LYS A 116 2.47 12.95 -32.87
CA LYS A 116 1.90 14.30 -32.88
C LYS A 116 1.61 14.72 -31.44
N ALA A 117 1.76 16.01 -31.14
CA ALA A 117 1.40 16.52 -29.82
C ALA A 117 -0.10 16.21 -29.59
N PRO A 118 -0.49 15.69 -28.41
CA PRO A 118 -1.89 15.56 -28.09
C PRO A 118 -2.55 16.93 -28.29
N LEU A 119 -3.60 16.99 -29.12
CA LEU A 119 -4.44 18.19 -29.20
C LEU A 119 -4.86 18.52 -27.77
N ASN A 120 -4.79 19.79 -27.39
CA ASN A 120 -5.43 20.28 -26.16
C ASN A 120 -6.92 19.99 -26.30
N SER A 121 -7.36 18.79 -25.92
CA SER A 121 -8.76 18.46 -25.81
C SER A 121 -9.31 19.40 -24.74
N THR A 122 -10.24 20.24 -25.16
CA THR A 122 -11.00 21.13 -24.30
C THR A 122 -11.87 20.28 -23.37
N GLY A 123 -11.29 19.80 -22.28
CA GLY A 123 -11.94 19.03 -21.23
C GLY A 123 -11.00 17.99 -20.62
N PRO A 124 -10.97 17.82 -19.28
CA PRO A 124 -10.19 16.76 -18.65
C PRO A 124 -10.81 15.41 -18.97
N SER A 125 -10.37 14.74 -20.04
CA SER A 125 -10.66 13.32 -20.23
C SER A 125 -9.82 12.54 -19.22
N VAL A 126 -10.35 12.35 -18.02
CA VAL A 126 -9.64 11.60 -16.99
C VAL A 126 -9.56 10.14 -17.42
N CYS A 127 -8.34 9.62 -17.59
CA CYS A 127 -8.13 8.22 -17.95
C CYS A 127 -8.60 7.30 -16.82
N ARG A 128 -9.53 6.38 -17.12
CA ARG A 128 -10.02 5.36 -16.18
C ARG A 128 -8.89 4.50 -15.61
N GLY A 129 -7.92 4.11 -16.44
CA GLY A 129 -6.74 3.36 -16.00
C GLY A 129 -5.89 4.13 -15.00
N CYS A 130 -5.68 5.43 -15.22
CA CYS A 130 -5.01 6.30 -14.24
C CYS A 130 -5.81 6.46 -12.95
N GLN A 131 -7.14 6.62 -13.03
CA GLN A 131 -7.96 6.68 -11.83
C GLN A 131 -7.85 5.39 -11.02
N GLN A 132 -7.94 4.23 -11.66
CA GLN A 132 -7.89 2.96 -10.93
C GLN A 132 -6.49 2.62 -10.40
N GLY A 133 -5.43 2.95 -11.16
CA GLY A 133 -4.06 2.60 -10.80
C GLY A 133 -3.26 3.67 -10.07
N LYS A 134 -3.64 4.95 -10.18
CA LYS A 134 -2.87 6.11 -9.67
C LYS A 134 -3.67 7.05 -8.76
N MET A 135 -4.97 6.83 -8.58
CA MET A 135 -5.74 7.62 -7.61
C MET A 135 -5.25 7.29 -6.20
N VAL A 136 -4.63 8.29 -5.57
CA VAL A 136 -4.25 8.22 -4.16
C VAL A 136 -5.36 8.80 -3.30
N GLN A 137 -5.54 8.24 -2.10
CA GLN A 137 -6.42 8.82 -1.10
C GLN A 137 -5.96 10.26 -0.81
N LYS A 138 -6.89 11.22 -0.85
CA LYS A 138 -6.57 12.61 -0.50
C LYS A 138 -6.06 12.68 0.95
N PRO A 139 -5.10 13.58 1.26
CA PRO A 139 -4.74 13.86 2.64
C PRO A 139 -5.99 14.27 3.42
N PHE A 140 -6.16 13.74 4.62
CA PHE A 140 -7.28 14.15 5.48
C PHE A 140 -7.05 15.60 5.93
N PRO A 141 -8.12 16.38 6.13
CA PRO A 141 -8.00 17.73 6.67
C PRO A 141 -7.21 17.71 7.98
N THR A 142 -6.19 18.56 8.09
CA THR A 142 -5.51 18.79 9.38
C THR A 142 -6.54 19.34 10.36
N ASN A 143 -6.80 18.59 11.43
CA ASN A 143 -7.75 19.00 12.46
C ASN A 143 -7.22 20.25 13.18
N ARG A 144 -7.89 21.40 13.01
CA ARG A 144 -7.50 22.68 13.60
C ARG A 144 -7.62 22.68 15.12
N ASP A 145 -8.49 21.83 15.66
CA ASP A 145 -8.77 21.66 17.10
C ASP A 145 -8.03 20.46 17.69
N LYS A 146 -6.82 20.17 17.21
CA LYS A 146 -6.04 19.07 17.75
C LYS A 146 -5.69 19.39 19.21
N ARG A 147 -6.15 18.52 20.13
CA ARG A 147 -5.79 18.58 21.55
C ARG A 147 -4.29 18.80 21.72
N GLN A 148 -3.92 19.83 22.46
CA GLN A 148 -2.54 20.07 22.86
C GLN A 148 -2.22 19.21 24.08
N TYR A 149 -1.10 18.49 24.01
CA TYR A 149 -0.62 17.65 25.10
C TYR A 149 0.60 18.32 25.74
N GLY A 150 0.74 18.17 27.05
CA GLY A 150 1.98 18.45 27.76
C GLY A 150 3.07 17.42 27.43
N VAL A 151 4.32 17.76 27.74
CA VAL A 151 5.47 16.85 27.57
C VAL A 151 5.21 15.54 28.33
N PHE A 152 5.32 14.42 27.62
CA PHE A 152 5.07 13.07 28.10
C PHE A 152 3.62 12.76 28.53
N GLU A 153 2.63 13.60 28.22
CA GLU A 153 1.24 13.25 28.53
C GLU A 153 0.69 12.15 27.60
N LEU A 154 1.16 12.11 26.35
CA LEU A 154 0.79 11.09 25.35
C LEU A 154 2.05 10.51 24.71
N LEU A 155 2.23 9.20 24.87
CA LEU A 155 3.30 8.44 24.23
C LEU A 155 2.75 7.60 23.08
N HIS A 156 3.39 7.69 21.92
CA HIS A 156 3.16 6.78 20.80
C HIS A 156 4.25 5.72 20.78
N PHE A 157 3.92 4.47 20.50
CA PHE A 157 4.94 3.45 20.24
C PHE A 157 4.57 2.51 19.11
N ASP A 158 5.62 1.95 18.51
CA ASP A 158 5.57 1.05 17.37
C ASP A 158 6.87 0.23 17.30
N ILE A 159 6.83 -0.95 16.69
CA ILE A 159 7.97 -1.86 16.52
C ILE A 159 8.26 -2.06 15.04
N CYS A 160 9.52 -1.82 14.66
CA CYS A 160 10.05 -2.18 13.35
C CYS A 160 10.79 -3.51 13.42
N GLY A 161 10.44 -4.46 12.56
CA GLY A 161 11.17 -5.71 12.36
C GLY A 161 10.26 -6.91 12.04
N PRO A 162 10.82 -8.11 11.88
CA PRO A 162 12.24 -8.42 12.03
C PRO A 162 13.08 -7.77 10.93
N ILE A 163 14.21 -7.18 11.32
CA ILE A 163 15.20 -6.64 10.38
C ILE A 163 15.99 -7.81 9.80
N GLU A 164 16.19 -7.78 8.48
CA GLU A 164 16.84 -8.84 7.68
C GLU A 164 18.16 -9.30 8.30
N GLN A 165 19.03 -8.35 8.65
CA GLN A 165 20.32 -8.63 9.27
C GLN A 165 20.19 -8.49 10.80
N VAL A 166 20.60 -9.53 11.53
CA VAL A 166 20.75 -9.46 12.98
C VAL A 166 21.84 -8.44 13.32
N SER A 167 21.62 -7.58 14.32
CA SER A 167 22.63 -6.60 14.71
C SER A 167 23.85 -7.26 15.36
N VAL A 168 24.96 -6.53 15.50
CA VAL A 168 26.14 -7.00 16.25
C VAL A 168 25.77 -7.43 17.68
N GLY A 169 24.83 -6.72 18.33
CA GLY A 169 24.31 -7.05 19.67
C GLY A 169 23.28 -8.19 19.73
N GLY A 170 22.93 -8.79 18.58
CA GLY A 170 21.94 -9.86 18.47
C GLY A 170 20.48 -9.39 18.33
N SER A 171 20.24 -8.08 18.17
CA SER A 171 18.89 -7.53 18.04
C SER A 171 18.31 -7.78 16.65
N ARG A 172 16.98 -7.91 16.59
CA ARG A 172 16.20 -8.10 15.36
C ARG A 172 15.07 -7.10 15.20
N TYR A 173 14.71 -6.37 16.26
CA TYR A 173 13.60 -5.43 16.26
C TYR A 173 14.02 -4.10 16.89
N LEU A 174 13.37 -3.02 16.48
CA LEU A 174 13.50 -1.70 17.07
C LEU A 174 12.13 -1.26 17.59
N LEU A 175 11.98 -1.17 18.90
CA LEU A 175 10.86 -0.46 19.52
C LEU A 175 11.19 1.03 19.56
N LEU A 176 10.28 1.86 19.05
CA LEU A 176 10.40 3.32 19.11
C LEU A 176 9.23 3.90 19.91
N VAL A 177 9.55 4.69 20.92
CA VAL A 177 8.60 5.49 21.71
C VAL A 177 8.77 6.95 21.36
N VAL A 178 7.67 7.66 21.10
CA VAL A 178 7.65 9.06 20.67
C VAL A 178 6.71 9.86 21.56
N ASP A 179 7.19 10.93 22.18
CA ASP A 179 6.35 11.90 22.88
C ASP A 179 5.60 12.78 21.87
N GLU A 180 4.27 12.90 22.01
CA GLU A 180 3.46 13.66 21.05
C GLU A 180 3.78 15.17 21.09
N ALA A 181 4.01 15.72 22.29
CA ALA A 181 4.18 17.15 22.51
C ALA A 181 5.54 17.67 22.03
N SER A 182 6.64 17.00 22.41
CA SER A 182 8.01 17.40 22.05
C SER A 182 8.52 16.74 20.78
N GLY A 183 7.91 15.64 20.33
CA GLY A 183 8.49 14.77 19.29
C GLY A 183 9.77 14.07 19.73
N CYS A 184 10.09 14.07 21.03
CA CYS A 184 11.26 13.39 21.57
C CYS A 184 11.08 11.87 21.43
N MET A 185 12.14 11.21 20.98
CA MET A 185 12.14 9.79 20.67
C MET A 185 13.05 9.02 21.61
N LYS A 186 12.62 7.82 22.00
CA LYS A 186 13.43 6.81 22.69
C LYS A 186 13.34 5.49 21.95
N GLY A 187 14.49 4.94 21.58
CA GLY A 187 14.59 3.63 20.95
C GLY A 187 15.08 2.54 21.90
N PHE A 188 14.64 1.31 21.65
CA PHE A 188 15.11 0.08 22.29
C PHE A 188 15.34 -0.98 21.22
N CYS A 189 16.55 -1.52 21.16
CA CYS A 189 16.89 -2.62 20.25
C CYS A 189 16.59 -3.95 20.93
N LEU A 190 15.70 -4.75 20.35
CA LEU A 190 15.16 -5.97 20.95
C LEU A 190 15.63 -7.19 20.15
N ARG A 191 15.93 -8.29 20.84
CA ARG A 191 16.15 -9.62 20.26
C ARG A 191 14.83 -10.29 19.93
N PHE A 192 13.83 -10.10 20.79
CA PHE A 192 12.49 -10.66 20.66
C PHE A 192 11.43 -9.58 20.88
N LYS A 193 10.28 -9.68 20.19
CA LYS A 193 9.16 -8.74 20.39
C LYS A 193 8.65 -8.73 21.83
N SER A 194 8.71 -9.86 22.53
CA SER A 194 8.26 -9.98 23.93
C SER A 194 9.00 -9.05 24.90
N GLU A 195 10.23 -8.62 24.57
CA GLU A 195 11.01 -7.67 25.39
C GLU A 195 10.43 -6.25 25.36
N SER A 196 9.48 -5.95 24.46
CA SER A 196 8.92 -4.60 24.33
C SER A 196 8.11 -4.19 25.55
N GLU A 197 7.39 -5.13 26.17
CA GLU A 197 6.54 -4.85 27.33
C GLU A 197 7.35 -4.27 28.49
N ASP A 198 8.43 -4.96 28.88
CA ASP A 198 9.30 -4.51 29.97
C ASP A 198 9.99 -3.20 29.62
N CYS A 199 10.40 -3.01 28.36
CA CYS A 199 10.97 -1.75 27.92
C CYS A 199 9.99 -0.58 28.07
N ILE A 200 8.72 -0.77 27.70
CA ILE A 200 7.67 0.25 27.81
C ILE A 200 7.39 0.57 29.29
N LYS A 201 7.15 -0.45 30.12
CA LYS A 201 6.88 -0.29 31.56
C LYS A 201 7.99 0.46 32.26
N ASN A 202 9.23 0.01 32.08
CA ASN A 202 10.40 0.65 32.68
C ASN A 202 10.60 2.09 32.16
N HIS A 203 10.31 2.33 30.88
CA HIS A 203 10.42 3.68 30.33
C HIS A 203 9.37 4.64 30.89
N ILE A 204 8.12 4.18 31.03
CA ILE A 204 7.03 4.94 31.64
C ILE A 204 7.40 5.32 33.07
N ILE A 205 7.78 4.34 33.91
CA ILE A 205 8.20 4.60 35.29
C ILE A 205 9.33 5.63 35.32
N LYS A 206 10.36 5.42 34.49
CA LYS A 206 11.51 6.33 34.41
C LYS A 206 11.10 7.75 34.03
N ILE A 207 10.19 7.91 33.06
CA ILE A 207 9.70 9.24 32.67
C ILE A 207 9.02 9.92 33.86
N GLN A 208 8.10 9.22 34.54
CA GLN A 208 7.37 9.79 35.67
C GLN A 208 8.31 10.21 36.80
N THR A 209 9.32 9.39 37.11
CA THR A 209 10.30 9.69 38.16
C THR A 209 11.24 10.84 37.76
N GLN A 210 11.78 10.84 36.54
CA GLN A 210 12.83 11.79 36.16
C GLN A 210 12.28 13.17 35.78
N PHE A 211 11.05 13.23 35.26
CA PHE A 211 10.45 14.48 34.79
C PHE A 211 9.29 14.97 35.66
N GLY A 212 8.83 14.18 36.63
CA GLY A 212 7.69 14.54 37.48
C GLY A 212 6.37 14.66 36.71
N THR A 213 6.30 14.08 35.51
CA THR A 213 5.13 14.15 34.62
C THR A 213 4.24 12.93 34.79
N LYS A 214 2.92 13.12 34.84
CA LYS A 214 1.97 12.02 34.77
C LYS A 214 1.69 11.67 33.32
N ILE A 215 2.06 10.46 32.90
CA ILE A 215 1.66 9.93 31.59
C ILE A 215 0.17 9.64 31.65
N LYS A 216 -0.62 10.21 30.73
CA LYS A 216 -2.08 10.08 30.73
C LYS A 216 -2.55 9.10 29.67
N PHE A 217 -1.87 9.09 28.52
CA PHE A 217 -2.28 8.31 27.37
C PHE A 217 -1.10 7.56 26.76
N VAL A 218 -1.39 6.35 26.29
CA VAL A 218 -0.50 5.59 25.42
C VAL A 218 -1.23 5.24 24.13
N ARG A 219 -0.53 5.29 22.99
CA ARG A 219 -1.11 4.97 21.69
C ARG A 219 -0.22 4.03 20.88
N HIS A 220 -0.84 2.99 20.32
CA HIS A 220 -0.19 2.01 19.45
C HIS A 220 -1.20 1.32 18.53
N ASP A 221 -0.68 0.49 17.62
CA ASP A 221 -1.38 -0.17 16.52
C ASP A 221 -2.25 -1.38 16.92
N GLY A 222 -2.32 -1.69 18.22
CA GLY A 222 -3.03 -2.87 18.73
C GLY A 222 -2.29 -4.20 18.53
N ALA A 223 -1.01 -4.19 18.20
CA ALA A 223 -0.21 -5.42 18.11
C ALA A 223 -0.26 -6.24 19.42
N TYR A 224 -0.15 -7.56 19.30
CA TYR A 224 -0.33 -8.51 20.40
C TYR A 224 0.61 -8.23 21.59
N GLU A 225 1.86 -7.85 21.30
CA GLU A 225 2.87 -7.46 22.29
C GLU A 225 2.48 -6.24 23.15
N PHE A 226 1.53 -5.44 22.69
CA PHE A 226 1.02 -4.27 23.41
C PHE A 226 -0.37 -4.48 24.02
N ALA A 227 -0.93 -5.68 23.87
CA ALA A 227 -2.29 -6.02 24.29
C ALA A 227 -2.33 -7.18 25.31
N THR A 228 -1.19 -7.53 25.92
CA THR A 228 -1.10 -8.54 26.97
C THR A 228 -1.89 -8.11 28.21
N ASN A 229 -2.38 -9.08 29.00
CA ASN A 229 -3.05 -8.75 30.26
C ASN A 229 -2.10 -8.02 31.23
N SER A 230 -0.84 -8.44 31.24
CA SER A 230 0.20 -7.86 32.09
C SER A 230 0.49 -6.39 31.79
N ILE A 231 0.47 -5.96 30.52
CA ILE A 231 0.65 -4.53 30.18
C ILE A 231 -0.63 -3.72 30.43
N LYS A 232 -1.82 -4.32 30.24
CA LYS A 232 -3.11 -3.68 30.54
C LYS A 232 -3.26 -3.40 32.03
N THR A 233 -3.02 -4.39 32.89
CA THR A 233 -3.04 -4.21 34.36
C THR A 233 -2.06 -3.13 34.78
N PHE A 234 -0.86 -3.09 34.20
CA PHE A 234 0.09 -2.02 34.48
C PHE A 234 -0.47 -0.63 34.14
N TYR A 235 -1.14 -0.47 32.99
CA TYR A 235 -1.76 0.80 32.65
C TYR A 235 -2.90 1.17 33.61
N GLU A 236 -3.73 0.22 34.01
CA GLU A 236 -4.80 0.42 34.99
C GLU A 236 -4.25 0.87 36.35
N ASP A 237 -3.22 0.18 36.86
CA ASP A 237 -2.55 0.49 38.14
C ASP A 237 -1.94 1.91 38.16
N HIS A 238 -1.47 2.38 37.00
CA HIS A 238 -0.87 3.71 36.86
C HIS A 238 -1.89 4.77 36.40
N GLY A 239 -3.15 4.40 36.16
CA GLY A 239 -4.20 5.28 35.66
C GLY A 239 -3.91 5.86 34.27
N ILE A 240 -3.28 5.06 33.40
CA ILE A 240 -2.93 5.39 32.02
C ILE A 240 -4.02 4.87 31.09
N GLU A 241 -4.55 5.73 30.23
CA GLU A 241 -5.57 5.33 29.25
C GLU A 241 -4.93 4.86 27.94
N GLN A 242 -5.31 3.65 27.50
CA GLN A 242 -4.83 3.05 26.27
C GLN A 242 -5.68 3.48 25.06
N GLN A 243 -5.03 4.02 24.04
CA GLN A 243 -5.64 4.39 22.76
C GLN A 243 -5.17 3.40 21.69
N VAL A 244 -5.95 2.35 21.47
CA VAL A 244 -5.66 1.38 20.41
C VAL A 244 -6.23 1.91 19.10
N THR A 245 -5.39 1.97 18.07
CA THR A 245 -5.85 2.41 16.75
C THR A 245 -6.64 1.31 16.06
N VAL A 246 -7.73 1.67 15.38
CA VAL A 246 -8.52 0.71 14.61
C VAL A 246 -7.66 0.17 13.46
N PRO A 247 -7.70 -1.15 13.19
CA PRO A 247 -7.11 -1.71 11.97
C PRO A 247 -7.57 -0.90 10.76
N TYR A 248 -6.66 -0.60 9.83
CA TYR A 248 -6.89 0.21 8.61
C TYR A 248 -7.01 1.74 8.82
N ALA A 249 -6.98 2.23 10.05
CA ALA A 249 -6.85 3.67 10.35
C ALA A 249 -5.38 4.09 10.55
N HIS A 250 -4.51 3.76 9.59
CA HIS A 250 -3.04 3.96 9.62
C HIS A 250 -2.58 5.35 10.11
N GLN A 251 -3.42 6.37 9.96
CA GLN A 251 -3.06 7.73 10.36
C GLN A 251 -3.04 7.96 11.88
N THR A 252 -3.76 7.15 12.65
CA THR A 252 -3.94 7.40 14.09
C THR A 252 -2.68 7.08 14.93
N ASN A 253 -1.85 6.11 14.52
CA ASN A 253 -0.50 5.89 15.03
C ASN A 253 0.59 6.43 14.07
N GLY A 254 0.21 7.22 13.07
CA GLY A 254 1.12 7.73 12.05
C GLY A 254 2.27 8.60 12.60
N THR A 255 2.24 9.03 13.87
CA THR A 255 3.38 9.65 14.54
C THR A 255 4.54 8.66 14.71
N ALA A 256 4.31 7.50 15.31
CA ALA A 256 5.36 6.50 15.54
C ALA A 256 5.84 5.87 14.23
N GLU A 257 4.92 5.51 13.32
CA GLU A 257 5.27 4.95 12.01
C GLU A 257 6.16 5.89 11.17
N ARG A 258 5.82 7.19 11.11
CA ARG A 258 6.64 8.20 10.42
C ARG A 258 8.00 8.38 11.09
N ALA A 259 8.04 8.34 12.41
CA ALA A 259 9.27 8.42 13.17
C ALA A 259 10.18 7.23 12.85
N ILE A 260 9.66 5.99 12.88
CA ILE A 260 10.39 4.77 12.51
C ILE A 260 10.97 4.89 11.11
N ARG A 261 10.15 5.25 10.11
CA ARG A 261 10.63 5.43 8.73
C ARG A 261 11.76 6.46 8.63
N THR A 262 11.66 7.55 9.39
CA THR A 262 12.71 8.58 9.45
C THR A 262 13.99 8.02 10.04
N ILE A 263 13.91 7.31 11.16
CA ILE A 263 15.06 6.69 11.84
C ILE A 263 15.73 5.64 10.95
N VAL A 264 14.97 4.77 10.30
CA VAL A 264 15.50 3.76 9.38
C VAL A 264 16.19 4.41 8.17
N THR A 265 15.62 5.49 7.64
CA THR A 265 16.22 6.22 6.51
C THR A 265 17.55 6.85 6.91
N ILE A 266 17.60 7.56 8.03
CA ILE A 266 18.85 8.17 8.54
C ILE A 266 19.88 7.09 8.86
N GLY A 267 19.48 6.01 9.54
CA GLY A 267 20.37 4.90 9.87
C GLY A 267 21.02 4.29 8.64
N ARG A 268 20.25 4.08 7.56
CA ARG A 268 20.79 3.62 6.27
C ARG A 268 21.80 4.61 5.69
N SER A 269 21.49 5.90 5.70
CA SER A 269 22.42 6.94 5.22
C SER A 269 23.73 6.96 6.02
N LEU A 270 23.66 6.81 7.35
CA LEU A 270 24.84 6.74 8.22
C LEU A 270 25.73 5.55 7.85
N LEU A 271 25.13 4.35 7.71
CA LEU A 271 25.86 3.14 7.32
C LEU A 271 26.51 3.28 5.94
N HIS A 272 25.77 3.78 4.95
CA HIS A 272 26.31 3.98 3.60
C HIS A 272 27.46 4.98 3.58
N HIS A 273 27.36 6.08 4.35
CA HIS A 273 28.43 7.07 4.44
C HIS A 273 29.69 6.49 5.10
N ALA A 274 29.52 5.75 6.19
CA ALA A 274 30.61 5.09 6.92
C ALA A 274 31.16 3.85 6.20
N LYS A 275 30.51 3.39 5.11
CA LYS A 275 30.80 2.13 4.41
C LYS A 275 30.75 0.91 5.34
N LEU A 276 29.83 0.92 6.30
CA LEU A 276 29.63 -0.16 7.26
C LEU A 276 28.55 -1.13 6.79
N GLU A 277 28.67 -2.39 7.20
CA GLU A 277 27.71 -3.44 6.90
C GLU A 277 26.38 -3.24 7.64
N LYS A 278 25.32 -3.88 7.13
CA LYS A 278 23.97 -3.81 7.71
C LYS A 278 23.90 -4.32 9.16
N CYS A 279 24.86 -5.11 9.64
CA CYS A 279 24.90 -5.61 11.02
C CYS A 279 25.03 -4.49 12.07
N PHE A 280 25.51 -3.30 11.68
CA PHE A 280 25.58 -2.11 12.55
C PHE A 280 24.28 -1.29 12.58
N TRP A 281 23.15 -1.85 12.11
CA TRP A 281 21.90 -1.10 12.02
C TRP A 281 21.39 -0.61 13.37
N ALA A 282 21.66 -1.34 14.46
CA ALA A 282 21.19 -0.98 15.79
C ALA A 282 21.90 0.29 16.29
N GLU A 283 23.22 0.33 16.16
CA GLU A 283 24.08 1.48 16.47
C GLU A 283 23.71 2.68 15.59
N ALA A 284 23.47 2.45 14.30
CA ALA A 284 23.04 3.49 13.37
C ALA A 284 21.65 4.04 13.73
N ALA A 285 20.70 3.19 14.11
CA ALA A 285 19.36 3.61 14.53
C ALA A 285 19.40 4.41 15.84
N MET A 286 20.17 3.96 16.83
CA MET A 286 20.34 4.68 18.10
C MET A 286 21.02 6.05 17.88
N THR A 287 22.00 6.11 16.98
CA THR A 287 22.64 7.37 16.57
C THR A 287 21.66 8.29 15.86
N ALA A 288 20.84 7.76 14.94
CA ALA A 288 19.80 8.52 14.26
C ALA A 288 18.78 9.13 15.24
N ILE A 289 18.34 8.38 16.26
CA ILE A 289 17.45 8.87 17.31
C ILE A 289 18.13 9.99 18.11
N TYR A 290 19.39 9.78 18.48
CA TYR A 290 20.19 10.76 19.22
C TYR A 290 20.31 12.09 18.47
N ILE A 291 20.58 12.02 17.17
CA ILE A 291 20.65 13.17 16.26
C ILE A 291 19.29 13.83 16.14
N LYS A 292 18.22 13.06 15.86
CA LYS A 292 16.89 13.62 15.65
C LYS A 292 16.35 14.38 16.85
N ASN A 293 16.65 13.93 18.07
CA ASN A 293 16.28 14.67 19.28
C ASN A 293 17.00 16.02 19.42
N ARG A 294 18.09 16.25 18.68
CA ARG A 294 18.91 17.47 18.68
C ARG A 294 18.74 18.32 17.42
N LEU A 295 17.90 17.88 16.49
CA LEU A 295 17.52 18.64 15.32
C LEU A 295 16.20 19.38 15.56
N PRO A 296 15.96 20.52 14.90
CA PRO A 296 14.66 21.18 14.94
C PRO A 296 13.54 20.24 14.51
N SER A 297 12.41 20.30 15.22
CA SER A 297 11.22 19.52 14.87
C SER A 297 10.22 20.41 14.15
N PRO A 298 9.65 20.02 13.00
CA PRO A 298 8.57 20.77 12.36
C PRO A 298 7.32 20.91 13.25
N LYS A 299 7.19 20.04 14.28
CA LYS A 299 6.09 20.11 15.25
C LYS A 299 6.24 21.27 16.23
N ILE A 300 7.44 21.78 16.47
CA ILE A 300 7.70 22.84 17.45
C ILE A 300 8.55 23.93 16.85
N ASP A 301 8.02 25.14 16.89
CA ASP A 301 8.63 26.33 16.31
C ASP A 301 10.07 26.53 16.80
N HIS A 302 11.02 26.36 15.88
CA HIS A 302 12.46 26.59 16.03
C HIS A 302 13.16 25.95 17.26
N LYS A 303 12.59 24.89 17.85
CA LYS A 303 13.18 24.17 19.00
C LYS A 303 13.47 22.71 18.71
N THR A 304 14.44 22.16 19.45
CA THR A 304 14.77 20.73 19.40
C THR A 304 13.92 19.95 20.42
N PRO A 305 13.56 18.69 20.15
CA PRO A 305 12.89 17.84 21.15
C PRO A 305 13.64 17.77 22.48
N PHE A 306 14.98 17.73 22.44
CA PHE A 306 15.83 17.76 23.63
C PHE A 306 15.61 19.03 24.46
N GLU A 307 15.59 20.20 23.82
CA GLU A 307 15.38 21.47 24.51
C GLU A 307 14.02 21.56 25.19
N ILE A 308 12.98 21.00 24.57
CA ILE A 308 11.62 21.00 25.13
C ILE A 308 11.53 20.11 26.37
N VAL A 309 12.16 18.94 26.32
CA VAL A 309 12.14 17.95 27.40
C VAL A 309 13.04 18.38 28.57
N TYR A 310 14.30 18.71 28.28
CA TYR A 310 15.33 18.97 29.30
C TYR A 310 15.48 20.44 29.65
N LYS A 311 14.67 21.33 29.06
CA LYS A 311 14.68 22.78 29.28
C LYS A 311 16.07 23.43 29.08
N SER A 312 16.91 22.81 28.26
CA SER A 312 18.29 23.20 28.00
C SER A 312 18.69 22.86 26.57
N LYS A 313 19.51 23.71 25.94
CA LYS A 313 19.96 23.47 24.56
C LYS A 313 20.95 22.29 24.53
N PRO A 314 20.87 21.38 23.54
CA PRO A 314 21.81 20.28 23.43
C PRO A 314 23.20 20.79 23.02
N SER A 315 24.24 20.26 23.67
CA SER A 315 25.61 20.36 23.15
C SER A 315 25.84 19.35 22.03
N VAL A 316 26.65 19.71 21.04
CA VAL A 316 27.10 18.83 19.94
C VAL A 316 28.62 18.63 19.92
N LYS A 317 29.36 19.17 20.89
CA LYS A 317 30.84 19.12 20.93
C LYS A 317 31.41 17.69 20.94
N HIS A 318 30.69 16.78 21.58
CA HIS A 318 31.07 15.36 21.70
C HIS A 318 30.60 14.53 20.49
N MET A 319 29.83 15.09 19.57
CA MET A 319 29.40 14.36 18.38
C MET A 319 30.59 14.14 17.43
N ARG A 320 30.54 13.00 16.75
CA ARG A 320 31.51 12.57 15.74
C ARG A 320 30.75 12.10 14.51
N VAL A 321 31.43 12.10 13.36
CA VAL A 321 30.93 11.41 12.17
C VAL A 321 30.75 9.93 12.54
N PHE A 322 29.63 9.35 12.13
CA PHE A 322 29.32 7.95 12.38
C PHE A 322 30.29 7.03 11.65
#